data_AF-A0A2J7ZNK0-F1
#
_entry.id   AF-A0A2J7ZNK0-F1
#
_cell.length_a   1.000
_cell.length_b   1.000
_cell.length_c   1.000
_cell.angle_alpha   90.00
_cell.angle_beta   90.00
_cell.angle_gamma   90.00
#
_symmetry.space_group_name_H-M   'P 1'
#
loop_
_entity.id
_entity.type
_entity.pdbx_description
1 polymer ?
#
loop_
_entity_poly.entity_id
_entity_poly.type
_entity_poly.pdbx_seq_one_letter_code
_entity_poly.pdbx_strand_id
1 'polypeptide(L)'
;MAGRLPAAASRVVASALAGGLLPLWERLLRCAGREPLGPEASLLTCMLGKAEDAAGLCHMLACCEPRQGAALVATWGKLLRTLAVPQLLSGLDEGADKPRTSLACALVSCAAAALIGAFGYLLPGSPGAAAAEAVAPQLQLARLLSLALCEWLPSLVCITREGALAMRTGQPNLEEMHTEAISVSSLAVLQWLPVLATRTRSGAGLGRAAEAVGDEAAAAASSAAAGWRQLLQREAGVVALLGNMLKYEPVPSCSADQPTPTDNLNFVLNACCCMAVAFPAEVRQAVLAAAAGANSSNGRVHVGWSPQWLRMLADGMCISQAADGTALATAASALAKQAELWAAGGGEDGGELARAVTAMVAGPVHAAMARALAPSPADARAVLRTCANPACDNLAGDSEAELPLRACGRCGGAWYCRKECLAAHWRSGHREACAGRGATAAGAAGPVESAAASSAP
;
A
#
# COMPACT_ATOMS: atom_id res chain seq x y z
N MET A 1 -10.60 -19.24 6.53
CA MET A 1 -10.68 -17.87 7.08
C MET A 1 -9.95 -17.86 8.42
N ALA A 2 -8.93 -17.02 8.57
CA ALA A 2 -8.23 -16.87 9.84
C ALA A 2 -9.16 -16.21 10.88
N GLY A 3 -9.22 -16.78 12.09
CA GLY A 3 -10.00 -16.23 13.20
C GLY A 3 -9.32 -15.02 13.86
N ARG A 4 -10.06 -14.34 14.74
CA ARG A 4 -9.59 -13.22 15.55
C ARG A 4 -8.27 -13.59 16.26
N LEU A 5 -7.28 -12.70 16.25
CA LEU A 5 -6.00 -12.95 16.93
C LEU A 5 -6.22 -13.24 18.43
N PRO A 6 -5.57 -14.28 18.99
CA PRO A 6 -5.66 -14.56 20.42
C PRO A 6 -5.04 -13.41 21.23
N ALA A 7 -5.56 -13.20 22.45
CA ALA A 7 -5.12 -12.10 23.31
C ALA A 7 -3.67 -12.24 23.80
N ALA A 8 -3.15 -13.47 23.81
CA ALA A 8 -1.76 -13.77 24.09
C ALA A 8 -1.15 -14.55 22.92
N ALA A 9 0.13 -14.29 22.66
CA ALA A 9 0.92 -15.09 21.71
C ALA A 9 0.90 -16.57 22.13
N SER A 10 0.86 -17.48 21.15
CA SER A 10 1.10 -18.89 21.45
C SER A 10 2.50 -19.05 22.06
N ARG A 11 2.71 -20.08 22.90
CA ARG A 11 4.02 -20.33 23.52
C ARG A 11 5.14 -20.43 22.48
N VAL A 12 4.84 -21.00 21.30
CA VAL A 12 5.78 -21.11 20.19
C VAL A 12 6.19 -19.74 19.66
N VAL A 13 5.21 -18.86 19.39
CA VAL A 13 5.48 -17.50 18.89
C VAL A 13 6.21 -16.67 19.95
N ALA A 14 5.80 -16.74 21.21
CA ALA A 14 6.46 -16.03 22.30
C ALA A 14 7.92 -16.45 22.48
N SER A 15 8.20 -17.77 22.49
CA SER A 15 9.57 -18.29 22.58
C SER A 15 10.43 -17.91 21.37
N ALA A 16 9.87 -17.94 20.17
CA ALA A 16 10.58 -17.54 18.96
C ALA A 16 10.95 -16.05 18.97
N LEU A 17 10.02 -15.18 19.39
CA LEU A 17 10.27 -13.76 19.55
C LEU A 17 11.31 -13.47 20.63
N ALA A 18 11.22 -14.13 21.79
CA ALA A 18 12.20 -14.02 22.87
C ALA A 18 13.59 -14.51 22.45
N GLY A 19 13.65 -15.51 21.57
CA GLY A 19 14.88 -16.02 20.96
C GLY A 19 15.49 -15.11 19.87
N GLY A 20 14.88 -13.96 19.57
CA GLY A 20 15.44 -13.01 18.60
C GLY A 20 15.16 -13.36 17.13
N LEU A 21 14.07 -14.08 16.84
CA LEU A 21 13.70 -14.46 15.47
C LEU A 21 13.55 -13.26 14.53
N LEU A 22 12.96 -12.15 15.00
CA LEU A 22 12.74 -10.96 14.17
C LEU A 22 14.03 -10.21 13.82
N PRO A 23 14.92 -9.90 14.78
CA PRO A 23 16.26 -9.40 14.48
C PRO A 23 17.04 -10.33 13.53
N LEU A 24 16.94 -11.66 13.70
CA LEU A 24 17.58 -12.61 12.80
C LEU A 24 17.02 -12.51 11.37
N TRP A 25 15.70 -12.45 11.21
CA TRP A 25 15.04 -12.27 9.91
C TRP A 25 15.43 -10.96 9.24
N GLU A 26 15.43 -9.85 10.00
CA GLU A 26 15.89 -8.58 9.47
C GLU A 26 17.35 -8.68 9.00
N ARG A 27 18.24 -9.28 9.79
CA ARG A 27 19.65 -9.46 9.43
C ARG A 27 19.79 -10.28 8.14
N LEU A 28 19.01 -11.35 7.99
CA LEU A 28 18.99 -12.15 6.76
C LEU A 28 18.54 -11.34 5.54
N LEU A 29 17.49 -10.52 5.66
CA LEU A 29 17.09 -9.59 4.60
C LEU A 29 18.24 -8.62 4.25
N ARG A 30 18.92 -8.05 5.25
CA ARG A 30 20.05 -7.14 5.00
C ARG A 30 21.21 -7.86 4.32
N CYS A 31 21.58 -9.06 4.76
CA CYS A 31 22.62 -9.87 4.12
C CYS A 31 22.25 -10.20 2.67
N ALA A 32 21.04 -10.72 2.44
CA ALA A 32 20.55 -11.07 1.11
C ALA A 32 20.47 -9.86 0.17
N GLY A 33 20.13 -8.67 0.68
CA GLY A 33 20.13 -7.47 -0.13
C GLY A 33 21.54 -6.97 -0.49
N ARG A 34 22.55 -7.23 0.34
CA ARG A 34 23.96 -6.93 0.04
C ARG A 34 24.57 -7.95 -0.93
N GLU A 35 24.26 -9.23 -0.72
CA GLU A 35 24.77 -10.35 -1.52
C GLU A 35 23.61 -11.26 -1.96
N PRO A 36 22.87 -10.89 -3.03
CA PRO A 36 21.68 -11.63 -3.49
C PRO A 36 21.93 -13.06 -3.98
N LEU A 37 23.21 -13.43 -4.17
CA LEU A 37 23.65 -14.77 -4.59
C LEU A 37 24.35 -15.53 -3.45
N GLY A 38 24.41 -14.94 -2.26
CA GLY A 38 25.08 -15.52 -1.10
C GLY A 38 24.27 -16.64 -0.45
N PRO A 39 24.87 -17.34 0.53
CA PRO A 39 24.20 -18.40 1.27
C PRO A 39 23.02 -17.88 2.10
N GLU A 40 23.10 -16.66 2.65
CA GLU A 40 21.99 -16.02 3.37
C GLU A 40 20.79 -15.73 2.46
N ALA A 41 21.05 -15.32 1.21
CA ALA A 41 20.00 -15.14 0.21
C ALA A 41 19.30 -16.46 -0.11
N SER A 42 20.07 -17.53 -0.29
CA SER A 42 19.53 -18.87 -0.53
C SER A 42 18.68 -19.38 0.64
N LEU A 43 19.18 -19.21 1.88
CA LEU A 43 18.45 -19.55 3.10
C LEU A 43 17.15 -18.76 3.20
N LEU A 44 17.22 -17.44 3.00
CA LEU A 44 16.07 -16.56 3.03
C LEU A 44 15.02 -16.96 1.99
N THR A 45 15.43 -17.24 0.74
CA THR A 45 14.51 -17.72 -0.31
C THR A 45 13.79 -19.00 0.12
N CYS A 46 14.50 -19.96 0.71
CA CYS A 46 13.91 -21.18 1.25
C CYS A 46 12.92 -20.89 2.40
N MET A 47 13.24 -19.95 3.29
CA MET A 47 12.35 -19.57 4.40
C MET A 47 11.08 -18.89 3.89
N LEU A 48 11.20 -17.99 2.91
CA LEU A 48 10.07 -17.28 2.30
C LEU A 48 9.20 -18.20 1.45
N GLY A 49 9.79 -19.12 0.69
CA GLY A 49 9.05 -20.11 -0.11
C GLY A 49 8.25 -21.10 0.73
N LYS A 50 8.69 -21.38 1.97
CA LYS A 50 7.96 -22.20 2.95
C LYS A 50 7.01 -21.41 3.83
N ALA A 51 7.02 -20.07 3.74
CA ALA A 51 6.12 -19.21 4.48
C ALA A 51 4.71 -19.18 3.84
N GLU A 52 4.18 -20.36 3.53
CA GLU A 52 2.80 -20.55 3.07
C GLU A 52 1.80 -19.96 4.08
N ASP A 53 2.19 -19.90 5.36
CA ASP A 53 1.45 -19.25 6.42
C ASP A 53 1.80 -17.74 6.55
N ALA A 54 1.24 -16.92 5.65
CA ALA A 54 1.10 -15.47 5.88
C ALA A 54 0.48 -15.15 7.27
N ALA A 55 -0.32 -16.08 7.76
CA ALA A 55 -0.84 -16.14 9.12
C ALA A 55 0.27 -16.02 10.19
N GLY A 56 1.37 -16.76 10.05
CA GLY A 56 2.48 -16.78 10.99
C GLY A 56 3.18 -15.43 11.09
N LEU A 57 3.45 -14.78 9.95
CA LEU A 57 4.06 -13.45 9.93
C LEU A 57 3.14 -12.40 10.58
N CYS A 58 1.84 -12.41 10.28
CA CYS A 58 0.89 -11.51 10.93
C CYS A 58 0.86 -11.70 12.45
N HIS A 59 0.88 -12.94 12.94
CA HIS A 59 0.94 -13.23 14.38
C HIS A 59 2.24 -12.74 15.02
N MET A 60 3.38 -12.92 14.35
CA MET A 60 4.66 -12.41 14.83
C MET A 60 4.65 -10.88 14.93
N LEU A 61 4.16 -10.19 13.90
CA LEU A 61 4.04 -8.72 13.90
C LEU A 61 3.05 -8.23 14.96
N ALA A 62 1.97 -8.97 15.22
CA ALA A 62 1.01 -8.64 16.27
C ALA A 62 1.62 -8.71 17.67
N CYS A 63 2.59 -9.60 17.89
CA CYS A 63 3.12 -9.90 19.22
C CYS A 63 4.55 -9.38 19.47
N CYS A 64 5.19 -8.78 18.47
CA CYS A 64 6.58 -8.35 18.58
C CYS A 64 6.78 -7.01 19.29
N GLU A 65 8.03 -6.73 19.64
CA GLU A 65 8.43 -5.40 20.05
C GLU A 65 8.29 -4.43 18.84
N PRO A 66 7.64 -3.26 19.01
CA PRO A 66 7.30 -2.38 17.89
C PRO A 66 8.49 -1.92 17.05
N ARG A 67 9.62 -1.60 17.68
CA ARG A 67 10.81 -1.11 16.98
C ARG A 67 11.44 -2.21 16.12
N GLN A 68 11.53 -3.44 16.62
CA GLN A 68 12.01 -4.60 15.86
C GLN A 68 11.08 -4.94 14.69
N GLY A 69 9.76 -4.95 14.91
CA GLY A 69 8.79 -5.17 13.85
C GLY A 69 8.88 -4.09 12.76
N ALA A 70 9.03 -2.84 13.15
CA ALA A 70 9.18 -1.73 12.21
C ALA A 70 10.50 -1.79 11.43
N ALA A 71 11.59 -2.24 12.06
CA ALA A 71 12.89 -2.41 11.41
C ALA A 71 12.83 -3.48 10.32
N LEU A 72 12.20 -4.63 10.64
CA LEU A 72 11.92 -5.69 9.68
C LEU A 72 11.11 -5.18 8.49
N VAL A 73 9.97 -4.51 8.75
CA VAL A 73 9.09 -3.97 7.71
C VAL A 73 9.79 -2.96 6.81
N ALA A 74 10.58 -2.04 7.40
CA ALA A 74 11.33 -1.03 6.66
C ALA A 74 12.45 -1.66 5.81
N THR A 75 13.19 -2.63 6.36
CA THR A 75 14.22 -3.37 5.62
C THR A 75 13.59 -4.13 4.45
N TRP A 76 12.45 -4.80 4.65
CA TRP A 76 11.75 -5.51 3.59
C TRP A 76 11.28 -4.57 2.48
N GLY A 77 10.68 -3.42 2.83
CA GLY A 77 10.26 -2.42 1.86
C GLY A 77 11.42 -1.86 1.03
N LYS A 78 12.59 -1.69 1.66
CA LYS A 78 13.83 -1.33 0.97
C LYS A 78 14.21 -2.38 -0.07
N LEU A 79 14.25 -3.67 0.31
CA LEU A 79 14.54 -4.76 -0.63
C LEU A 79 13.51 -4.86 -1.76
N LEU A 80 12.22 -4.66 -1.49
CA LEU A 80 11.21 -4.63 -2.55
C LEU A 80 11.53 -3.54 -3.57
N ARG A 81 11.93 -2.35 -3.13
CA ARG A 81 12.26 -1.22 -4.02
C ARG A 81 13.60 -1.38 -4.75
N THR A 82 14.64 -1.86 -4.06
CA THR A 82 16.02 -1.84 -4.59
C THR A 82 16.45 -3.16 -5.22
N LEU A 83 15.78 -4.27 -4.88
CA LEU A 83 16.06 -5.60 -5.41
C LEU A 83 14.86 -6.12 -6.21
N ALA A 84 13.70 -6.31 -5.58
CA ALA A 84 12.62 -7.06 -6.24
C ALA A 84 12.06 -6.35 -7.47
N VAL A 85 11.72 -5.06 -7.37
CA VAL A 85 11.18 -4.28 -8.50
C VAL A 85 12.16 -4.27 -9.69
N PRO A 86 13.45 -3.88 -9.54
CA PRO A 86 14.38 -3.94 -10.66
C PRO A 86 14.53 -5.33 -11.26
N GLN A 87 14.59 -6.39 -10.45
CA GLN A 87 14.81 -7.75 -10.95
C GLN A 87 13.61 -8.30 -11.72
N LEU A 88 12.39 -8.14 -11.19
CA LEU A 88 11.18 -8.63 -11.86
C LEU A 88 10.85 -7.83 -13.12
N LEU A 89 11.23 -6.55 -13.19
CA LEU A 89 11.00 -5.72 -14.37
C LEU A 89 12.12 -5.84 -15.41
N SER A 90 13.35 -6.17 -15.00
CA SER A 90 14.48 -6.41 -15.92
C SER A 90 14.52 -7.85 -16.44
N GLY A 91 13.99 -8.81 -15.68
CA GLY A 91 13.94 -10.24 -16.06
C GLY A 91 13.02 -10.55 -17.25
N LEU A 92 12.45 -9.52 -17.88
CA LEU A 92 11.73 -9.60 -19.14
C LEU A 92 12.66 -9.67 -20.37
N ASP A 93 13.98 -9.51 -20.18
CA ASP A 93 15.03 -9.73 -21.20
C ASP A 93 15.76 -11.09 -21.00
N GLU A 94 16.25 -11.69 -22.09
CA GLU A 94 16.99 -12.96 -22.08
C GLU A 94 18.31 -12.88 -21.29
N GLY A 95 18.28 -13.21 -19.99
CA GLY A 95 19.49 -13.28 -19.16
C GLY A 95 19.28 -13.24 -17.65
N ALA A 96 18.06 -13.42 -17.15
CA ALA A 96 17.76 -13.29 -15.72
C ALA A 96 18.51 -14.33 -14.86
N ASP A 97 19.18 -13.83 -13.81
CA ASP A 97 19.89 -14.64 -12.81
C ASP A 97 18.88 -15.39 -11.92
N LYS A 98 18.68 -16.69 -12.19
CA LYS A 98 17.63 -17.51 -11.58
C LYS A 98 17.57 -17.44 -10.03
N PRO A 99 18.68 -17.59 -9.28
CA PRO A 99 18.68 -17.38 -7.83
C PRO A 99 18.15 -16.01 -7.39
N ARG A 100 18.58 -14.94 -8.06
CA ARG A 100 18.21 -13.57 -7.72
C ARG A 100 16.73 -13.29 -8.02
N THR A 101 16.25 -13.80 -9.14
CA THR A 101 14.84 -13.76 -9.53
C THR A 101 13.97 -14.54 -8.54
N SER A 102 14.43 -15.72 -8.11
CA SER A 102 13.71 -16.52 -7.10
C SER A 102 13.59 -15.79 -5.76
N LEU A 103 14.67 -15.15 -5.29
CA LEU A 103 14.62 -14.30 -4.10
C LEU A 103 13.64 -13.13 -4.28
N ALA A 104 13.68 -12.45 -5.44
CA ALA A 104 12.78 -11.34 -5.73
C ALA A 104 11.30 -11.76 -5.72
N CYS A 105 10.96 -12.87 -6.37
CA CYS A 105 9.61 -13.44 -6.34
C CYS A 105 9.19 -13.80 -4.92
N ALA A 106 10.05 -14.47 -4.15
CA ALA A 106 9.74 -14.87 -2.78
C ALA A 106 9.48 -13.67 -1.85
N LEU A 107 10.27 -12.60 -1.98
CA LEU A 107 10.07 -11.34 -1.23
C LEU A 107 8.72 -10.70 -1.53
N VAL A 108 8.32 -10.70 -2.80
CA VAL A 108 7.08 -10.08 -3.29
C VAL A 108 5.87 -10.92 -2.89
N SER A 109 5.90 -12.22 -3.16
CA SER A 109 4.83 -13.14 -2.82
C SER A 109 4.58 -13.16 -1.31
N CYS A 110 5.62 -13.20 -0.48
CA CYS A 110 5.45 -13.20 0.97
C CYS A 110 4.94 -11.85 1.52
N ALA A 111 5.42 -10.71 0.99
CA ALA A 111 4.89 -9.40 1.39
C ALA A 111 3.41 -9.22 1.00
N ALA A 112 3.04 -9.62 -0.22
CA ALA A 112 1.67 -9.57 -0.70
C ALA A 112 0.76 -10.55 0.06
N ALA A 113 1.23 -11.78 0.32
CA ALA A 113 0.50 -12.75 1.13
C ALA A 113 0.30 -12.26 2.57
N ALA A 114 1.28 -11.62 3.18
CA ALA A 114 1.14 -11.00 4.50
C ALA A 114 0.07 -9.91 4.52
N LEU A 115 0.03 -9.06 3.49
CA LEU A 115 -1.02 -8.04 3.32
C LEU A 115 -2.40 -8.67 3.10
N ILE A 116 -2.51 -9.75 2.34
CA ILE A 116 -3.77 -10.49 2.14
C ILE A 116 -4.21 -11.15 3.45
N GLY A 117 -3.31 -11.87 4.13
CA GLY A 117 -3.60 -12.57 5.39
C GLY A 117 -4.02 -11.62 6.52
N ALA A 118 -3.46 -10.41 6.54
CA ALA A 118 -3.82 -9.36 7.47
C ALA A 118 -5.30 -8.94 7.42
N PHE A 119 -5.96 -9.06 6.26
CA PHE A 119 -7.41 -8.80 6.16
C PHE A 119 -8.21 -9.67 7.14
N GLY A 120 -7.84 -10.95 7.26
CA GLY A 120 -8.50 -11.89 8.17
C GLY A 120 -8.45 -11.47 9.64
N TYR A 121 -7.36 -10.85 10.07
CA TYR A 121 -7.12 -10.53 11.49
C TYR A 121 -7.67 -9.19 11.93
N LEU A 122 -7.81 -8.23 11.01
CA LEU A 122 -8.37 -6.91 11.30
C LEU A 122 -9.91 -6.86 11.16
N LEU A 123 -10.52 -7.93 10.64
CA LEU A 123 -11.96 -8.08 10.58
C LEU A 123 -12.53 -8.10 12.02
N PRO A 124 -13.49 -7.20 12.35
CA PRO A 124 -14.19 -7.31 13.62
C PRO A 124 -14.93 -8.65 13.69
N GLY A 125 -14.96 -9.26 14.88
CA GLY A 125 -15.76 -10.46 15.12
C GLY A 125 -17.25 -10.21 14.90
N SER A 126 -18.06 -11.28 14.90
CA SER A 126 -19.51 -11.25 14.68
C SER A 126 -20.21 -10.04 15.35
N PRO A 127 -21.15 -9.37 14.65
CA PRO A 127 -21.78 -8.12 15.08
C PRO A 127 -22.56 -8.16 16.41
N GLY A 128 -22.63 -9.31 17.09
CA GLY A 128 -23.18 -9.43 18.45
C GLY A 128 -22.19 -9.13 19.59
N ALA A 129 -20.90 -9.04 19.32
CA ALA A 129 -19.89 -8.67 20.32
C ALA A 129 -19.67 -7.15 20.30
N ALA A 130 -20.59 -6.42 20.93
CA ALA A 130 -20.49 -4.99 21.16
C ALA A 130 -19.10 -4.57 21.68
N ALA A 131 -18.52 -3.54 21.06
CA ALA A 131 -17.49 -2.66 21.62
C ALA A 131 -16.33 -3.34 22.39
N ALA A 132 -15.90 -4.53 22.00
CA ALA A 132 -14.66 -5.07 22.54
C ALA A 132 -13.50 -4.25 21.95
N GLU A 133 -12.91 -3.38 22.76
CA GLU A 133 -11.67 -2.66 22.47
C GLU A 133 -10.69 -3.59 21.77
N ALA A 134 -10.05 -3.09 20.70
CA ALA A 134 -9.06 -3.86 19.97
C ALA A 134 -8.00 -4.35 20.96
N VAL A 135 -7.80 -5.67 21.02
CA VAL A 135 -6.81 -6.27 21.92
C VAL A 135 -5.43 -5.75 21.53
N ALA A 136 -4.54 -5.53 22.50
CA ALA A 136 -3.20 -4.97 22.25
C ALA A 136 -2.46 -5.55 21.02
N PRO A 137 -2.51 -6.87 20.73
CA PRO A 137 -1.90 -7.43 19.52
C PRO A 137 -2.51 -6.96 18.20
N GLN A 138 -3.82 -6.69 18.15
CA GLN A 138 -4.50 -6.18 16.94
C GLN A 138 -4.11 -4.73 16.67
N LEU A 139 -4.01 -3.90 17.72
CA LEU A 139 -3.53 -2.52 17.60
C LEU A 139 -2.07 -2.50 17.13
N GLN A 140 -1.24 -3.38 17.67
CA GLN A 140 0.15 -3.53 17.27
C GLN A 140 0.28 -3.96 15.80
N LEU A 141 -0.49 -4.97 15.40
CA LEU A 141 -0.54 -5.41 14.00
C LEU A 141 -1.01 -4.27 13.09
N ALA A 142 -2.06 -3.53 13.46
CA ALA A 142 -2.56 -2.43 12.65
C ALA A 142 -1.53 -1.29 12.49
N ARG A 143 -0.74 -0.99 13.54
CA ARG A 143 0.37 -0.03 13.47
C ARG A 143 1.45 -0.50 12.49
N LEU A 144 1.92 -1.74 12.61
CA LEU A 144 2.96 -2.29 11.72
C LEU A 144 2.46 -2.50 10.29
N LEU A 145 1.18 -2.85 10.10
CA LEU A 145 0.57 -2.92 8.78
C LEU A 145 0.43 -1.54 8.14
N SER A 146 0.15 -0.51 8.91
CA SER A 146 0.13 0.86 8.39
C SER A 146 1.52 1.25 7.87
N LEU A 147 2.57 0.87 8.59
CA LEU A 147 3.95 1.05 8.13
C LEU A 147 4.24 0.18 6.89
N ALA A 148 3.81 -1.08 6.88
CA ALA A 148 3.99 -1.99 5.76
C ALA A 148 3.30 -1.48 4.49
N LEU A 149 2.08 -0.94 4.60
CA LEU A 149 1.39 -0.28 3.49
C LEU A 149 2.16 0.95 2.99
N CYS A 150 2.82 1.69 3.89
CA CYS A 150 3.66 2.82 3.49
C CYS A 150 4.96 2.41 2.79
N GLU A 151 5.50 1.23 3.12
CA GLU A 151 6.82 0.78 2.64
C GLU A 151 6.75 -0.21 1.47
N TRP A 152 5.71 -1.03 1.40
CA TRP A 152 5.58 -2.16 0.45
C TRP A 152 4.63 -1.85 -0.69
N LEU A 153 3.51 -1.16 -0.41
CA LEU A 153 2.45 -0.93 -1.41
C LEU A 153 2.95 -0.24 -2.69
N PRO A 154 3.80 0.80 -2.64
CA PRO A 154 4.31 1.43 -3.87
C PRO A 154 5.05 0.44 -4.79
N SER A 155 5.86 -0.45 -4.21
CA SER A 155 6.57 -1.50 -4.97
C SER A 155 5.61 -2.53 -5.55
N LEU A 156 4.64 -3.01 -4.76
CA LEU A 156 3.64 -3.98 -5.21
C LEU A 156 2.78 -3.40 -6.34
N VAL A 157 2.37 -2.13 -6.24
CA VAL A 157 1.65 -1.42 -7.29
C VAL A 157 2.48 -1.30 -8.56
N CYS A 158 3.78 -0.99 -8.45
CA CYS A 158 4.69 -0.94 -9.59
C CYS A 158 4.77 -2.30 -10.30
N ILE A 159 4.98 -3.38 -9.53
CA ILE A 159 5.04 -4.76 -10.05
C ILE A 159 3.72 -5.15 -10.71
N THR A 160 2.58 -4.88 -10.07
CA THR A 160 1.27 -5.14 -10.66
C THR A 160 1.08 -4.38 -11.96
N ARG A 161 1.43 -3.09 -12.01
CA ARG A 161 1.21 -2.25 -13.20
C ARG A 161 2.03 -2.73 -14.40
N GLU A 162 3.32 -2.92 -14.20
CA GLU A 162 4.24 -3.29 -15.28
C GLU A 162 4.15 -4.79 -15.59
N GLY A 163 4.00 -5.64 -14.56
CA GLY A 163 3.84 -7.08 -14.70
C GLY A 163 2.55 -7.48 -15.39
N ALA A 164 1.42 -6.84 -15.06
CA ALA A 164 0.16 -7.08 -15.76
C ALA A 164 0.25 -6.71 -17.25
N LEU A 165 0.98 -5.63 -17.58
CA LEU A 165 1.25 -5.27 -18.97
C LEU A 165 2.10 -6.37 -19.66
N ALA A 166 3.17 -6.84 -19.02
CA ALA A 166 4.03 -7.88 -19.55
C ALA A 166 3.25 -9.18 -19.84
N MET A 167 2.47 -9.68 -18.87
CA MET A 167 1.63 -10.88 -19.03
C MET A 167 0.67 -10.77 -20.21
N ARG A 168 0.01 -9.61 -20.36
CA ARG A 168 -1.02 -9.40 -21.38
C ARG A 168 -0.45 -9.13 -22.78
N THR A 169 0.80 -8.64 -22.88
CA THR A 169 1.50 -8.50 -24.18
C THR A 169 2.09 -9.80 -24.71
N GLY A 170 1.91 -10.92 -23.99
CA GLY A 170 2.33 -12.24 -24.44
C GLY A 170 3.84 -12.41 -24.48
N GLN A 171 4.56 -11.82 -23.52
CA GLN A 171 6.00 -12.00 -23.40
C GLN A 171 6.32 -13.50 -23.26
N PRO A 172 7.03 -14.12 -24.21
CA PRO A 172 7.12 -15.57 -24.33
C PRO A 172 7.93 -16.26 -23.21
N ASN A 173 8.65 -15.49 -22.38
CA ASN A 173 9.62 -16.00 -21.41
C ASN A 173 9.21 -15.78 -19.94
N LEU A 174 7.94 -15.47 -19.66
CA LEU A 174 7.50 -15.21 -18.29
C LEU A 174 7.38 -16.53 -17.51
N GLU A 175 8.36 -16.83 -16.66
CA GLU A 175 8.31 -18.06 -15.85
C GLU A 175 7.08 -18.06 -14.91
N GLU A 176 6.57 -19.25 -14.57
CA GLU A 176 5.38 -19.45 -13.72
C GLU A 176 5.46 -18.66 -12.40
N MET A 177 6.63 -18.66 -11.77
CA MET A 177 6.90 -17.93 -10.53
C MET A 177 6.72 -16.41 -10.66
N HIS A 178 7.03 -15.80 -11.81
CA HIS A 178 6.77 -14.38 -12.05
C HIS A 178 5.27 -14.11 -12.11
N THR A 179 4.54 -14.97 -12.83
CA THR A 179 3.08 -14.87 -12.98
C THR A 179 2.40 -14.95 -11.63
N GLU A 180 2.83 -15.86 -10.76
CA GLU A 180 2.33 -16.00 -9.40
C GLU A 180 2.61 -14.75 -8.56
N ALA A 181 3.86 -14.27 -8.53
CA ALA A 181 4.24 -13.07 -7.77
C ALA A 181 3.45 -11.83 -8.21
N ILE A 182 3.24 -11.65 -9.52
CA ILE A 182 2.42 -10.57 -10.07
C ILE A 182 0.96 -10.74 -9.68
N SER A 183 0.40 -11.95 -9.76
CA SER A 183 -0.99 -12.24 -9.44
C SER A 183 -1.31 -11.99 -7.96
N VAL A 184 -0.47 -12.50 -7.06
CA VAL A 184 -0.62 -12.29 -5.60
C VAL A 184 -0.43 -10.81 -5.24
N SER A 185 0.52 -10.11 -5.87
CA SER A 185 0.67 -8.65 -5.71
C SER A 185 -0.59 -7.89 -6.14
N SER A 186 -1.16 -8.27 -7.28
CA SER A 186 -2.37 -7.65 -7.83
C SER A 186 -3.55 -7.82 -6.87
N LEU A 187 -3.74 -9.03 -6.34
CA LEU A 187 -4.78 -9.31 -5.35
C LEU A 187 -4.57 -8.49 -4.08
N ALA A 188 -3.35 -8.45 -3.53
CA ALA A 188 -3.04 -7.67 -2.33
C ALA A 188 -3.32 -6.17 -2.53
N VAL A 189 -2.89 -5.60 -3.65
CA VAL A 189 -3.15 -4.20 -4.01
C VAL A 189 -4.66 -3.95 -4.10
N LEU A 190 -5.37 -4.75 -4.89
CA LEU A 190 -6.80 -4.58 -5.12
C LEU A 190 -7.64 -4.69 -3.85
N GLN A 191 -7.26 -5.56 -2.91
CA GLN A 191 -7.93 -5.68 -1.62
C GLN A 191 -7.72 -4.45 -0.73
N TRP A 192 -6.51 -3.89 -0.68
CA TRP A 192 -6.19 -2.73 0.18
C TRP A 192 -6.65 -1.38 -0.37
N LEU A 193 -6.82 -1.23 -1.69
CA LEU A 193 -7.27 0.04 -2.28
C LEU A 193 -8.61 0.54 -1.71
N PRO A 194 -9.70 -0.25 -1.61
CA PRO A 194 -10.95 0.17 -0.96
C PRO A 194 -10.79 0.64 0.50
N VAL A 195 -9.92 -0.02 1.28
CA VAL A 195 -9.65 0.35 2.68
C VAL A 195 -8.95 1.70 2.75
N LEU A 196 -7.92 1.91 1.94
CA LEU A 196 -7.18 3.17 1.88
C LEU A 196 -8.03 4.31 1.29
N ALA A 197 -8.87 4.04 0.29
CA ALA A 197 -9.86 4.98 -0.22
C ALA A 197 -10.88 5.40 0.85
N THR A 198 -11.23 4.49 1.76
CA THR A 198 -12.08 4.83 2.91
C THR A 198 -11.32 5.68 3.93
N ARG A 199 -10.04 5.36 4.17
CA ARG A 199 -9.16 6.15 5.04
C ARG A 199 -8.98 7.60 4.56
N THR A 200 -8.87 7.84 3.26
CA THR A 200 -8.74 9.20 2.69
C THR A 200 -10.03 10.01 2.74
N ARG A 201 -11.20 9.36 2.73
CA ARG A 201 -12.51 10.04 2.83
C ARG A 201 -12.89 10.43 4.25
N SER A 202 -12.47 9.66 5.25
CA SER A 202 -12.89 9.86 6.64
C SER A 202 -12.48 11.21 7.25
N GLY A 203 -11.57 11.97 6.61
CA GLY A 203 -11.24 13.36 6.98
C GLY A 203 -12.16 14.43 6.39
N ALA A 204 -12.92 14.12 5.33
CA ALA A 204 -13.75 15.09 4.60
C ALA A 204 -15.24 15.06 5.01
N GLY A 205 -15.72 13.96 5.62
CA GLY A 205 -17.15 13.74 5.89
C GLY A 205 -17.69 14.22 7.25
N LEU A 206 -16.85 14.74 8.14
CA LEU A 206 -17.27 15.19 9.48
C LEU A 206 -17.83 16.62 9.51
N GLY A 207 -17.88 17.34 8.39
CA GLY A 207 -18.35 18.73 8.33
C GLY A 207 -19.80 19.00 8.79
N ARG A 208 -20.60 17.97 9.11
CA ARG A 208 -21.94 18.13 9.71
C ARG A 208 -22.07 17.60 11.15
N ALA A 209 -21.06 16.91 11.67
CA ALA A 209 -20.99 16.46 13.07
C ALA A 209 -19.81 17.10 13.85
N ALA A 210 -18.98 17.89 13.16
CA ALA A 210 -17.85 18.63 13.70
C ALA A 210 -18.25 19.96 14.37
N GLU A 211 -19.54 20.26 14.56
CA GLU A 211 -19.94 21.38 15.42
C GLU A 211 -19.60 21.12 16.91
N ALA A 212 -19.17 19.89 17.26
CA ALA A 212 -18.75 19.52 18.61
C ALA A 212 -17.24 19.22 18.75
N VAL A 213 -16.45 19.26 17.67
CA VAL A 213 -15.02 18.91 17.68
C VAL A 213 -14.22 20.11 17.20
N GLY A 214 -13.37 20.66 18.09
CA GLY A 214 -12.63 21.90 17.82
C GLY A 214 -11.80 21.89 16.53
N ASP A 215 -11.62 23.09 15.94
CA ASP A 215 -11.01 23.33 14.63
C ASP A 215 -9.66 22.63 14.40
N GLU A 216 -8.85 22.48 15.45
CA GLU A 216 -7.53 21.81 15.37
C GLU A 216 -7.61 20.31 15.06
N ALA A 217 -8.59 19.60 15.64
CA ALA A 217 -8.75 18.17 15.42
C ALA A 217 -9.30 17.88 14.01
N ALA A 218 -10.18 18.76 13.51
CA ALA A 218 -10.65 18.71 12.12
C ALA A 218 -9.50 18.97 11.13
N ALA A 219 -8.65 19.96 11.40
CA ALA A 219 -7.47 20.27 10.59
C ALA A 219 -6.45 19.11 10.57
N ALA A 220 -6.18 18.48 11.72
CA ALA A 220 -5.30 17.32 11.82
C ALA A 220 -5.85 16.11 11.04
N ALA A 221 -7.16 15.83 11.13
CA ALA A 221 -7.80 14.76 10.38
C ALA A 221 -7.75 14.99 8.85
N SER A 222 -7.91 16.25 8.41
CA SER A 222 -7.78 16.65 7.01
C SER A 222 -6.34 16.46 6.50
N SER A 223 -5.34 16.89 7.27
CA SER A 223 -3.92 16.68 6.94
C SER A 223 -3.55 15.19 6.88
N ALA A 224 -4.09 14.39 7.79
CA ALA A 224 -3.87 12.95 7.82
C ALA A 224 -4.46 12.23 6.59
N ALA A 225 -5.68 12.61 6.19
CA ALA A 225 -6.32 12.14 4.97
C ALA A 225 -5.53 12.57 3.71
N ALA A 226 -4.99 13.79 3.69
CA ALA A 226 -4.14 14.28 2.62
C ALA A 226 -2.86 13.45 2.45
N GLY A 227 -2.26 12.97 3.55
CA GLY A 227 -1.08 12.11 3.51
C GLY A 227 -1.32 10.78 2.78
N TRP A 228 -2.40 10.06 3.12
CA TRP A 228 -2.75 8.81 2.44
C TRP A 228 -3.13 9.04 0.96
N ARG A 229 -3.83 10.15 0.66
CA ARG A 229 -4.13 10.56 -0.72
C ARG A 229 -2.85 10.80 -1.51
N GLN A 230 -1.88 11.49 -0.93
CA GLN A 230 -0.59 11.74 -1.57
C GLN A 230 0.16 10.43 -1.87
N LEU A 231 0.18 9.48 -0.93
CA LEU A 231 0.82 8.18 -1.12
C LEU A 231 0.19 7.41 -2.30
N LEU A 232 -1.14 7.30 -2.32
CA LEU A 232 -1.86 6.60 -3.39
C LEU A 232 -1.67 7.24 -4.77
N GLN A 233 -1.63 8.58 -4.83
CA GLN A 233 -1.50 9.29 -6.10
C GLN A 233 -0.05 9.36 -6.59
N ARG A 234 0.86 9.91 -5.77
CA ARG A 234 2.22 10.23 -6.19
C ARG A 234 3.14 9.03 -6.19
N GLU A 235 3.00 8.16 -5.19
CA GLU A 235 3.91 7.02 -5.02
C GLU A 235 3.38 5.77 -5.73
N ALA A 236 2.06 5.57 -5.76
CA ALA A 236 1.45 4.38 -6.38
C ALA A 236 0.83 4.62 -7.77
N GLY A 237 0.32 5.82 -8.11
CA GLY A 237 -0.29 6.04 -9.43
C GLY A 237 -1.52 5.14 -9.69
N VAL A 238 -2.32 4.92 -8.65
CA VAL A 238 -3.42 3.95 -8.58
C VAL A 238 -4.51 4.11 -9.66
N VAL A 239 -4.84 5.33 -10.08
CA VAL A 239 -5.85 5.57 -11.13
C VAL A 239 -5.34 5.06 -12.48
N ALA A 240 -4.06 5.27 -12.79
CA ALA A 240 -3.44 4.75 -14.00
C ALA A 240 -3.35 3.21 -13.95
N LEU A 241 -2.98 2.66 -12.79
CA LEU A 241 -2.98 1.21 -12.57
C LEU A 241 -4.36 0.60 -12.84
N LEU A 242 -5.42 1.13 -12.21
CA LEU A 242 -6.78 0.61 -12.36
C LEU A 242 -7.28 0.72 -13.81
N GLY A 243 -6.97 1.83 -14.48
CA GLY A 243 -7.27 1.98 -15.91
C GLY A 243 -6.57 0.94 -16.77
N ASN A 244 -5.31 0.62 -16.45
CA ASN A 244 -4.59 -0.44 -17.16
C ASN A 244 -5.23 -1.81 -16.89
N MET A 245 -5.56 -2.15 -15.64
CA MET A 245 -6.20 -3.43 -15.33
C MET A 245 -7.56 -3.56 -16.04
N LEU A 246 -8.41 -2.53 -15.98
CA LEU A 246 -9.70 -2.50 -16.69
C LEU A 246 -9.56 -2.71 -18.21
N LYS A 247 -8.50 -2.17 -18.82
CA LYS A 247 -8.27 -2.29 -20.27
C LYS A 247 -8.03 -3.73 -20.70
N TYR A 248 -7.41 -4.52 -19.84
CA TYR A 248 -6.97 -5.87 -20.20
C TYR A 248 -7.89 -6.97 -19.68
N GLU A 249 -8.87 -6.66 -18.83
CA GLU A 249 -9.84 -7.67 -18.41
C GLU A 249 -10.69 -8.16 -19.60
N PRO A 250 -10.81 -9.48 -19.80
CA PRO A 250 -11.62 -10.01 -20.88
C PRO A 250 -13.07 -9.60 -20.68
N VAL A 251 -13.75 -9.22 -21.77
CA VAL A 251 -15.20 -9.02 -21.73
C VAL A 251 -15.82 -10.32 -21.23
N PRO A 252 -16.70 -10.28 -20.21
CA PRO A 252 -17.43 -11.46 -19.80
C PRO A 252 -18.24 -11.96 -21.02
N SER A 253 -17.80 -13.05 -21.63
CA SER A 253 -18.56 -13.69 -22.70
C SER A 253 -19.76 -14.39 -22.06
N CYS A 254 -20.98 -14.15 -22.54
CA CYS A 254 -22.19 -14.89 -22.14
C CYS A 254 -22.17 -16.39 -22.50
N SER A 255 -21.03 -16.96 -22.83
CA SER A 255 -20.86 -18.39 -23.10
C SER A 255 -20.97 -19.16 -21.78
N ALA A 256 -21.95 -20.06 -21.70
CA ALA A 256 -22.22 -20.89 -20.52
C ALA A 256 -21.12 -21.94 -20.24
N ASP A 257 -20.21 -22.18 -21.18
CA ASP A 257 -19.33 -23.36 -21.17
C ASP A 257 -17.97 -23.16 -20.49
N GLN A 258 -17.62 -21.93 -20.06
CA GLN A 258 -16.43 -21.70 -19.25
C GLN A 258 -16.66 -20.62 -18.18
N PRO A 259 -16.64 -20.95 -16.88
CA PRO A 259 -16.60 -19.95 -15.83
C PRO A 259 -15.25 -19.25 -15.89
N THR A 260 -15.22 -18.04 -16.48
CA THR A 260 -14.10 -17.14 -16.27
C THR A 260 -13.98 -16.83 -14.77
N PRO A 261 -12.78 -16.64 -14.22
CA PRO A 261 -12.61 -16.25 -12.83
C PRO A 261 -13.15 -14.82 -12.60
N THR A 262 -14.47 -14.74 -12.38
CA THR A 262 -15.26 -13.52 -12.12
C THR A 262 -14.76 -12.74 -10.89
N ASP A 263 -14.08 -13.42 -9.97
CA ASP A 263 -13.58 -12.83 -8.73
C ASP A 263 -12.57 -11.70 -8.95
N ASN A 264 -11.66 -11.83 -9.93
CA ASN A 264 -10.65 -10.80 -10.20
C ASN A 264 -11.28 -9.49 -10.72
N LEU A 265 -12.24 -9.60 -11.64
CA LEU A 265 -12.97 -8.45 -12.16
C LEU A 265 -13.77 -7.76 -11.04
N ASN A 266 -14.35 -8.53 -10.12
CA ASN A 266 -15.06 -7.99 -8.97
C ASN A 266 -14.14 -7.16 -8.06
N PHE A 267 -12.91 -7.64 -7.79
CA PHE A 267 -11.90 -6.88 -7.05
C PHE A 267 -11.50 -5.58 -7.76
N VAL A 268 -11.25 -5.65 -9.08
CA VAL A 268 -10.92 -4.47 -9.89
C VAL A 268 -12.04 -3.44 -9.85
N LEU A 269 -13.30 -3.86 -10.08
CA LEU A 269 -14.44 -2.94 -10.10
C LEU A 269 -14.74 -2.36 -8.73
N ASN A 270 -14.63 -3.14 -7.66
CA ASN A 270 -14.76 -2.65 -6.29
C ASN A 270 -13.72 -1.55 -6.01
N ALA A 271 -12.45 -1.80 -6.35
CA ALA A 271 -11.39 -0.81 -6.25
C ALA A 271 -11.69 0.44 -7.10
N CYS A 272 -12.13 0.28 -8.36
CA CYS A 272 -12.47 1.40 -9.25
C CYS A 272 -13.57 2.28 -8.66
N CYS A 273 -14.67 1.68 -8.16
CA CYS A 273 -15.77 2.42 -7.56
C CYS A 273 -15.31 3.19 -6.31
N CYS A 274 -14.55 2.55 -5.41
CA CYS A 274 -14.04 3.20 -4.20
C CYS A 274 -13.08 4.36 -4.52
N MET A 275 -12.22 4.17 -5.52
CA MET A 275 -11.25 5.18 -5.94
C MET A 275 -11.92 6.36 -6.65
N ALA A 276 -12.94 6.14 -7.47
CA ALA A 276 -13.72 7.21 -8.08
C ALA A 276 -14.41 8.12 -7.06
N VAL A 277 -14.85 7.58 -5.92
CA VAL A 277 -15.41 8.39 -4.82
C VAL A 277 -14.33 9.13 -4.04
N ALA A 278 -13.15 8.51 -3.82
CA ALA A 278 -12.07 9.12 -3.05
C ALA A 278 -11.23 10.15 -3.85
N PHE A 279 -11.21 10.02 -5.18
CA PHE A 279 -10.37 10.76 -6.13
C PHE A 279 -11.17 11.17 -7.39
N PRO A 280 -12.28 11.89 -7.24
CA PRO A 280 -13.19 12.18 -8.35
C PRO A 280 -12.51 13.01 -9.45
N ALA A 281 -11.65 13.98 -9.10
CA ALA A 281 -10.96 14.82 -10.07
C ALA A 281 -9.96 14.02 -10.92
N GLU A 282 -9.19 13.13 -10.30
CA GLU A 282 -8.19 12.32 -10.99
C GLU A 282 -8.83 11.26 -11.88
N VAL A 283 -9.90 10.61 -11.41
CA VAL A 283 -10.66 9.66 -12.23
C VAL A 283 -11.38 10.36 -13.37
N ARG A 284 -11.99 11.54 -13.12
CA ARG A 284 -12.56 12.39 -14.17
C ARG A 284 -11.53 12.71 -15.25
N GLN A 285 -10.32 13.12 -14.87
CA GLN A 285 -9.26 13.41 -15.84
C GLN A 285 -8.89 12.18 -16.67
N ALA A 286 -8.84 10.99 -16.06
CA ALA A 286 -8.59 9.74 -16.77
C ALA A 286 -9.74 9.37 -17.74
N VAL A 287 -10.99 9.58 -17.33
CA VAL A 287 -12.19 9.37 -18.17
C VAL A 287 -12.19 10.34 -19.36
N LEU A 288 -11.90 11.62 -19.14
CA LEU A 288 -11.81 12.63 -20.20
C LEU A 288 -10.69 12.30 -21.19
N ALA A 289 -9.52 11.86 -20.71
CA ALA A 289 -8.42 11.41 -21.57
C ALA A 289 -8.81 10.18 -22.40
N ALA A 290 -9.53 9.22 -21.82
CA ALA A 290 -10.04 8.05 -22.52
C ALA A 290 -11.08 8.43 -23.61
N ALA A 291 -12.00 9.34 -23.29
CA ALA A 291 -13.01 9.83 -24.24
C ALA A 291 -12.39 10.61 -25.41
N ALA A 292 -11.40 11.46 -25.14
CA ALA A 292 -10.65 12.17 -26.19
C ALA A 292 -9.88 11.21 -27.10
N GLY A 293 -9.27 10.16 -26.53
CA GLY A 293 -8.55 9.13 -27.26
C GLY A 293 -9.44 8.28 -28.19
N ALA A 294 -10.72 8.08 -27.84
CA ALA A 294 -11.67 7.34 -28.67
C ALA A 294 -12.02 8.06 -29.99
N ASN A 295 -11.88 9.39 -30.04
CA ASN A 295 -12.17 10.20 -31.22
C ASN A 295 -10.97 10.34 -32.18
N SER A 296 -9.79 9.81 -31.79
CA SER A 296 -8.59 9.86 -32.61
C SER A 296 -8.43 8.55 -33.39
N SER A 297 -8.38 8.62 -34.72
CA SER A 297 -8.29 7.48 -35.65
C SER A 297 -7.00 6.65 -35.55
N ASN A 298 -6.09 6.97 -34.63
CA ASN A 298 -4.83 6.25 -34.40
C ASN A 298 -4.96 5.21 -33.28
N GLY A 299 -5.77 4.17 -33.53
CA GLY A 299 -5.62 2.75 -33.14
C GLY A 299 -5.09 2.28 -31.77
N ARG A 300 -4.77 3.13 -30.79
CA ARG A 300 -4.30 2.73 -29.45
C ARG A 300 -5.13 3.43 -28.38
N VAL A 301 -6.39 3.04 -28.30
CA VAL A 301 -7.37 3.61 -27.36
C VAL A 301 -7.02 3.21 -25.91
N HIS A 302 -7.00 4.19 -25.02
CA HIS A 302 -7.01 3.99 -23.56
C HIS A 302 -8.43 3.57 -23.12
N VAL A 303 -8.78 2.30 -23.36
CA VAL A 303 -10.15 1.79 -23.16
C VAL A 303 -10.55 1.66 -21.69
N GLY A 304 -9.59 1.58 -20.77
CA GLY A 304 -9.86 1.18 -19.37
C GLY A 304 -10.88 2.04 -18.63
N TRP A 305 -10.74 3.37 -18.70
CA TRP A 305 -11.69 4.32 -18.10
C TRP A 305 -12.75 4.82 -19.09
N SER A 306 -12.92 4.15 -20.24
CA SER A 306 -13.94 4.54 -21.21
C SER A 306 -15.34 4.38 -20.60
N PRO A 307 -16.23 5.40 -20.68
CA PRO A 307 -17.59 5.28 -20.19
C PRO A 307 -18.36 4.11 -20.81
N GLN A 308 -18.14 3.85 -22.11
CA GLN A 308 -18.77 2.74 -22.84
C GLN A 308 -18.32 1.38 -22.32
N TRP A 309 -17.04 1.26 -21.98
CA TRP A 309 -16.47 0.04 -21.41
C TRP A 309 -17.00 -0.23 -20.00
N LEU A 310 -17.03 0.79 -19.15
CA LEU A 310 -17.59 0.71 -17.81
C LEU A 310 -19.08 0.30 -17.83
N ARG A 311 -19.86 0.83 -18.79
CA ARG A 311 -21.25 0.43 -18.99
C ARG A 311 -21.36 -1.04 -19.38
N MET A 312 -20.56 -1.51 -20.34
CA MET A 312 -20.54 -2.91 -20.77
C MET A 312 -20.21 -3.86 -19.61
N LEU A 313 -19.24 -3.51 -18.76
CA LEU A 313 -18.90 -4.29 -17.57
C LEU A 313 -20.05 -4.30 -16.54
N ALA A 314 -20.70 -3.16 -16.31
CA ALA A 314 -21.85 -3.07 -15.41
C ALA A 314 -23.04 -3.93 -15.90
N ASP A 315 -23.34 -3.88 -17.20
CA ASP A 315 -24.40 -4.68 -17.82
C ASP A 315 -24.10 -6.18 -17.74
N GLY A 316 -22.84 -6.58 -17.99
CA GLY A 316 -22.40 -7.97 -17.87
C GLY A 316 -22.57 -8.54 -16.45
N MET A 317 -22.31 -7.73 -15.43
CA MET A 317 -22.57 -8.12 -14.03
C MET A 317 -24.05 -8.19 -13.69
N CYS A 318 -24.88 -7.33 -14.28
CA CYS A 318 -26.32 -7.36 -14.06
C CYS A 318 -26.96 -8.65 -14.58
N ILE A 319 -26.40 -9.25 -15.65
CA ILE A 319 -26.90 -10.47 -16.28
C ILE A 319 -26.53 -11.74 -15.50
N SER A 320 -25.39 -11.76 -14.79
CA SER A 320 -24.82 -12.97 -14.17
C SER A 320 -25.26 -13.25 -12.71
N GLN A 321 -26.25 -12.52 -12.18
CA GLN A 321 -26.41 -12.38 -10.73
C GLN A 321 -26.78 -13.64 -9.94
N ALA A 322 -25.94 -13.95 -8.93
CA ALA A 322 -26.29 -14.59 -7.66
C ALA A 322 -26.53 -13.51 -6.57
N ALA A 323 -27.20 -13.86 -5.46
CA ALA A 323 -27.72 -12.93 -4.45
C ALA A 323 -26.69 -11.92 -3.85
N ASP A 324 -25.40 -12.26 -3.80
CA ASP A 324 -24.35 -11.44 -3.20
C ASP A 324 -23.74 -10.37 -4.14
N GLY A 325 -23.99 -10.44 -5.46
CA GLY A 325 -23.38 -9.54 -6.46
C GLY A 325 -24.14 -8.22 -6.73
N THR A 326 -25.34 -8.08 -6.18
CA THR A 326 -26.29 -6.98 -6.48
C THR A 326 -25.73 -5.59 -6.16
N ALA A 327 -25.00 -5.46 -5.04
CA ALA A 327 -24.53 -4.16 -4.56
C ALA A 327 -23.29 -3.65 -5.34
N LEU A 328 -22.39 -4.55 -5.73
CA LEU A 328 -21.26 -4.23 -6.62
C LEU A 328 -21.75 -3.86 -8.02
N ALA A 329 -22.73 -4.60 -8.57
CA ALA A 329 -23.35 -4.27 -9.84
C ALA A 329 -24.00 -2.88 -9.84
N THR A 330 -24.66 -2.53 -8.74
CA THR A 330 -25.24 -1.18 -8.54
C THR A 330 -24.15 -0.09 -8.51
N ALA A 331 -23.05 -0.32 -7.79
CA ALA A 331 -21.93 0.63 -7.74
C ALA A 331 -21.24 0.80 -9.09
N ALA A 332 -21.03 -0.30 -9.84
CA ALA A 332 -20.46 -0.23 -11.19
C ALA A 332 -21.38 0.50 -12.17
N SER A 333 -22.70 0.28 -12.08
CA SER A 333 -23.69 1.01 -12.88
C SER A 333 -23.66 2.51 -12.58
N ALA A 334 -23.57 2.88 -11.30
CA ALA A 334 -23.43 4.28 -10.88
C ALA A 334 -22.09 4.89 -11.35
N LEU A 335 -21.00 4.11 -11.36
CA LEU A 335 -19.70 4.55 -11.87
C LEU A 335 -19.77 4.80 -13.39
N ALA A 336 -20.39 3.90 -14.15
CA ALA A 336 -20.57 4.06 -15.59
C ALA A 336 -21.37 5.34 -15.91
N LYS A 337 -22.51 5.56 -15.25
CA LYS A 337 -23.30 6.80 -15.38
C LYS A 337 -22.48 8.03 -15.03
N GLN A 338 -21.71 8.00 -13.94
CA GLN A 338 -20.87 9.12 -13.54
C GLN A 338 -19.78 9.43 -14.57
N ALA A 339 -19.16 8.39 -15.16
CA ALA A 339 -18.18 8.55 -16.21
C ALA A 339 -18.77 9.19 -17.48
N GLU A 340 -20.00 8.86 -17.84
CA GLU A 340 -20.72 9.47 -18.96
C GLU A 340 -21.04 10.94 -18.69
N LEU A 341 -21.50 11.26 -17.48
CA LEU A 341 -21.73 12.65 -17.07
C LEU A 341 -20.44 13.45 -17.16
N TRP A 342 -19.32 12.92 -16.66
CA TRP A 342 -18.01 13.58 -16.80
C TRP A 342 -17.61 13.80 -18.26
N ALA A 343 -17.80 12.80 -19.12
CA ALA A 343 -17.50 12.91 -20.55
C ALA A 343 -18.40 13.93 -21.28
N ALA A 344 -19.64 14.10 -20.83
CA ALA A 344 -20.59 15.09 -21.34
C ALA A 344 -20.38 16.53 -20.81
N GLY A 345 -19.35 16.76 -19.99
CA GLY A 345 -19.09 18.06 -19.35
C GLY A 345 -19.94 18.33 -18.10
N GLY A 346 -20.63 17.31 -17.58
CA GLY A 346 -21.40 17.34 -16.35
C GLY A 346 -20.55 17.51 -15.08
N GLY A 347 -21.22 17.88 -13.99
CA GLY A 347 -20.61 18.21 -12.71
C GLY A 347 -20.09 17.02 -11.91
N GLU A 348 -19.43 17.32 -10.80
CA GLU A 348 -18.80 16.34 -9.90
C GLU A 348 -19.75 15.81 -8.82
N ASP A 349 -21.06 15.97 -8.99
CA ASP A 349 -22.09 15.51 -8.05
C ASP A 349 -22.21 13.97 -8.09
N GLY A 350 -21.14 13.28 -7.69
CA GLY A 350 -21.03 11.82 -7.61
C GLY A 350 -21.83 11.22 -6.46
N GLY A 351 -22.95 11.86 -6.06
CA GLY A 351 -23.76 11.45 -4.91
C GLY A 351 -24.44 10.10 -5.09
N GLU A 352 -24.85 9.72 -6.33
CA GLU A 352 -25.34 8.37 -6.62
C GLU A 352 -24.24 7.33 -6.43
N LEU A 353 -23.07 7.56 -7.03
CA LEU A 353 -21.91 6.68 -6.90
C LEU A 353 -21.45 6.56 -5.43
N ALA A 354 -21.40 7.66 -4.68
CA ALA A 354 -21.02 7.64 -3.27
C ALA A 354 -22.00 6.82 -2.41
N ARG A 355 -23.31 6.93 -2.66
CA ARG A 355 -24.33 6.10 -1.99
C ARG A 355 -24.21 4.63 -2.38
N ALA A 356 -24.05 4.35 -3.68
CA ALA A 356 -23.91 2.99 -4.17
C ALA A 356 -22.64 2.32 -3.63
N VAL A 357 -21.51 3.04 -3.61
CA VAL A 357 -20.28 2.55 -2.96
C VAL A 357 -20.54 2.29 -1.48
N THR A 358 -21.18 3.20 -0.75
CA THR A 358 -21.50 3.01 0.67
C THR A 358 -22.37 1.76 0.92
N ALA A 359 -23.29 1.44 0.00
CA ALA A 359 -24.17 0.26 0.06
C ALA A 359 -23.48 -1.04 -0.41
N MET A 360 -22.57 -0.96 -1.40
CA MET A 360 -21.75 -2.08 -1.88
C MET A 360 -20.88 -2.66 -0.77
N VAL A 361 -20.43 -1.79 0.12
CA VAL A 361 -19.42 -2.20 1.06
C VAL A 361 -20.03 -3.27 1.98
N ALA A 362 -19.23 -4.29 2.26
CA ALA A 362 -18.94 -4.69 3.64
C ALA A 362 -18.53 -3.45 4.49
N GLY A 363 -19.40 -2.45 4.59
CA GLY A 363 -19.18 -1.09 5.09
C GLY A 363 -18.66 -1.05 6.50
N PRO A 364 -19.13 -1.94 7.38
CA PRO A 364 -18.52 -2.13 8.68
C PRO A 364 -17.07 -2.58 8.58
N VAL A 365 -16.72 -3.47 7.65
CA VAL A 365 -15.38 -4.08 7.51
C VAL A 365 -14.35 -3.08 7.01
N HIS A 366 -14.49 -2.54 5.79
CA HIS A 366 -13.48 -1.63 5.24
C HIS A 366 -13.36 -0.36 6.10
N ALA A 367 -14.47 0.14 6.67
CA ALA A 367 -14.42 1.28 7.57
C ALA A 367 -13.79 0.93 8.92
N ALA A 368 -14.04 -0.26 9.49
CA ALA A 368 -13.36 -0.71 10.71
C ALA A 368 -11.86 -0.88 10.49
N MET A 369 -11.46 -1.52 9.39
CA MET A 369 -10.05 -1.65 9.01
C MET A 369 -9.41 -0.28 8.80
N ALA A 370 -10.06 0.61 8.04
CA ALA A 370 -9.55 1.97 7.83
C ALA A 370 -9.39 2.75 9.15
N ARG A 371 -10.28 2.54 10.14
CA ARG A 371 -10.15 3.12 11.49
C ARG A 371 -9.04 2.49 12.32
N ALA A 372 -8.72 1.21 12.10
CA ALA A 372 -7.65 0.53 12.79
C ALA A 372 -6.26 0.99 12.30
N LEU A 373 -6.14 1.39 11.03
CA LEU A 373 -4.90 1.92 10.46
C LEU A 373 -4.49 3.25 11.10
N ALA A 374 -3.19 3.53 11.05
CA ALA A 374 -2.61 4.78 11.54
C ALA A 374 -3.27 5.99 10.87
N PRO A 375 -3.37 7.13 11.58
CA PRO A 375 -4.12 8.25 11.06
C PRO A 375 -3.52 8.78 9.75
N SER A 376 -2.19 8.90 9.68
CA SER A 376 -1.47 9.31 8.49
C SER A 376 -0.27 8.39 8.18
N PRO A 377 0.28 8.43 6.95
CA PRO A 377 1.56 7.78 6.67
C PRO A 377 2.71 8.29 7.53
N ALA A 378 2.66 9.55 7.98
CA ALA A 378 3.66 10.10 8.89
C ALA A 378 3.60 9.44 10.27
N ASP A 379 2.39 9.19 10.79
CA ASP A 379 2.21 8.47 12.07
C ASP A 379 2.66 7.01 11.96
N ALA A 380 2.35 6.36 10.83
CA ALA A 380 2.83 5.01 10.55
C ALA A 380 4.36 4.94 10.53
N ARG A 381 5.00 5.91 9.86
CA ARG A 381 6.48 6.04 9.78
C ARG A 381 7.11 6.57 11.07
N ALA A 382 6.35 7.11 12.01
CA ALA A 382 6.89 7.58 13.29
C ALA A 382 7.29 6.44 14.24
N VAL A 383 6.80 5.21 14.01
CA VAL A 383 7.16 4.02 14.79
C VAL A 383 8.67 3.75 14.74
N LEU A 384 9.31 4.04 13.60
CA LEU A 384 10.74 3.92 13.46
C LEU A 384 11.30 5.07 12.61
N ARG A 385 12.27 5.80 13.17
CA ARG A 385 13.03 6.77 12.39
C ARG A 385 13.88 6.04 11.35
N THR A 386 13.60 6.29 10.09
CA THR A 386 14.34 5.74 8.95
C THR A 386 15.00 6.84 8.12
N CYS A 387 15.84 6.45 7.17
CA CYS A 387 16.39 7.40 6.20
C CYS A 387 15.27 8.00 5.35
N ALA A 388 15.17 9.32 5.31
CA ALA A 388 14.15 10.06 4.58
C ALA A 388 14.34 10.03 3.05
N ASN A 389 15.45 9.50 2.53
CA ASN A 389 15.61 9.31 1.09
C ASN A 389 14.79 8.09 0.64
N PRO A 390 13.75 8.24 -0.19
CA PRO A 390 12.94 7.11 -0.65
C PRO A 390 13.73 6.09 -1.48
N ALA A 391 14.83 6.52 -2.10
CA ALA A 391 15.78 5.68 -2.84
C ALA A 391 16.95 5.17 -1.97
N CYS A 392 16.84 5.22 -0.64
CA CYS A 392 17.88 4.70 0.25
C CYS A 392 18.03 3.19 0.09
N ASP A 393 19.22 2.73 -0.31
CA ASP A 393 19.59 1.32 -0.43
C ASP A 393 20.52 0.84 0.70
N ASN A 394 20.77 1.66 1.73
CA ASN A 394 21.76 1.35 2.74
C ASN A 394 21.31 0.15 3.60
N LEU A 395 22.03 -0.96 3.47
CA LEU A 395 21.85 -2.19 4.25
C LEU A 395 23.02 -2.48 5.19
N ALA A 396 23.90 -1.51 5.46
CA ALA A 396 25.04 -1.70 6.37
C ALA A 396 24.60 -1.88 7.84
N GLY A 397 25.36 -2.66 8.62
CA GLY A 397 25.03 -2.97 10.01
C GLY A 397 23.91 -4.01 10.16
N ASP A 398 23.56 -4.29 11.41
CA ASP A 398 22.70 -5.43 11.76
C ASP A 398 21.19 -5.11 11.77
N SER A 399 20.81 -3.86 12.01
CA SER A 399 19.39 -3.44 12.04
C SER A 399 19.17 -2.05 11.45
N GLU A 400 18.04 -1.85 10.79
CA GLU A 400 17.54 -0.55 10.35
C GLU A 400 17.31 0.39 11.52
N ALA A 401 16.88 -0.16 12.66
CA ALA A 401 16.58 0.63 13.85
C ALA A 401 17.82 1.19 14.56
N GLU A 402 18.99 0.66 14.24
CA GLU A 402 20.28 1.05 14.83
C GLU A 402 21.14 1.87 13.86
N LEU A 403 20.61 2.18 12.67
CA LEU A 403 21.33 3.00 11.70
C LEU A 403 21.62 4.38 12.29
N PRO A 404 22.88 4.86 12.23
CA PRO A 404 23.21 6.20 12.66
C PRO A 404 22.62 7.22 11.67
N LEU A 405 21.58 7.93 12.10
CA LEU A 405 20.92 8.93 11.29
C LEU A 405 21.37 10.35 11.66
N ARG A 406 21.60 11.17 10.64
CA ARG A 406 21.93 12.60 10.79
C ARG A 406 20.76 13.44 10.31
N ALA A 407 20.33 14.39 11.13
CA ALA A 407 19.28 15.32 10.75
C ALA A 407 19.77 16.26 9.64
N CYS A 408 18.84 16.73 8.80
CA CYS A 408 19.07 17.82 7.88
C CYS A 408 19.48 19.06 8.67
N GLY A 409 20.67 19.60 8.39
CA GLY A 409 21.18 20.78 9.11
C GLY A 409 20.33 22.05 8.95
N ARG A 410 19.35 22.08 8.04
CA ARG A 410 18.47 23.23 7.81
C ARG A 410 17.09 23.08 8.47
N CYS A 411 16.36 22.01 8.18
CA CYS A 411 14.99 21.84 8.70
C CYS A 411 14.91 20.99 9.97
N GLY A 412 15.95 20.22 10.31
CA GLY A 412 15.95 19.27 11.43
C GLY A 412 14.97 18.08 11.30
N GLY A 413 13.99 18.15 10.39
CA GLY A 413 12.90 17.19 10.29
C GLY A 413 13.19 15.96 9.42
N ALA A 414 14.11 16.05 8.47
CA ALA A 414 14.53 14.91 7.65
C ALA A 414 15.83 14.29 8.18
N TRP A 415 15.94 12.96 8.15
CA TRP A 415 17.06 12.20 8.71
C TRP A 415 17.71 11.33 7.64
N TYR A 416 19.04 11.21 7.64
CA TYR A 416 19.79 10.53 6.59
C TYR A 416 20.87 9.62 7.17
N CYS A 417 20.94 8.39 6.68
CA CYS A 417 21.98 7.43 7.11
C CYS A 417 23.37 7.73 6.54
N ARG A 418 23.44 8.49 5.44
CA ARG A 418 24.69 8.86 4.76
C ARG A 418 24.55 10.16 3.95
N LYS A 419 25.67 10.82 3.63
CA LYS A 419 25.68 12.13 2.94
C LYS A 419 25.10 12.02 1.53
N GLU A 420 25.29 10.88 0.88
CA GLU A 420 24.80 10.59 -0.46
C GLU A 420 23.27 10.56 -0.49
N CYS A 421 22.64 10.00 0.56
CA CYS A 421 21.17 10.01 0.69
C CYS A 421 20.62 11.42 0.90
N LEU A 422 21.31 12.26 1.69
CA LEU A 422 20.96 13.68 1.81
C LEU A 422 21.05 14.37 0.45
N ALA A 423 22.17 14.21 -0.27
CA ALA A 423 22.39 14.86 -1.56
C ALA A 423 21.39 14.39 -2.65
N ALA A 424 21.05 13.09 -2.67
CA ALA A 424 20.04 12.55 -3.57
C ALA A 424 18.65 13.12 -3.27
N HIS A 425 18.21 13.04 -2.01
CA HIS A 425 16.90 13.56 -1.62
C HIS A 425 16.80 15.08 -1.79
N TRP A 426 17.90 15.80 -1.55
CA TRP A 426 18.00 17.24 -1.78
C TRP A 426 17.71 17.61 -3.24
N ARG A 427 18.25 16.85 -4.19
CA ARG A 427 18.04 17.05 -5.63
C ARG A 427 16.65 16.61 -6.11
N SER A 428 16.03 15.65 -5.44
CA SER A 428 14.75 15.07 -5.84
C SER A 428 13.51 15.81 -5.29
N GLY A 429 13.68 16.98 -4.66
CA GLY A 429 12.55 17.79 -4.18
C GLY A 429 12.64 18.27 -2.72
N HIS A 430 13.59 17.77 -1.93
CA HIS A 430 13.67 18.22 -0.53
C HIS A 430 14.14 19.68 -0.42
N ARG A 431 14.93 20.19 -1.37
CA ARG A 431 15.39 21.58 -1.40
C ARG A 431 14.22 22.56 -1.30
N GLU A 432 13.20 22.34 -2.11
CA GLU A 432 12.01 23.17 -2.23
C GLU A 432 11.17 23.10 -0.94
N ALA A 433 10.98 21.88 -0.41
CA ALA A 433 10.24 21.66 0.83
C ALA A 433 10.95 22.19 2.08
N CYS A 434 12.28 22.20 2.07
CA CYS A 434 13.13 22.58 3.21
C CYS A 434 13.25 24.10 3.37
N ALA A 435 13.19 24.86 2.27
CA ALA A 435 13.35 26.31 2.29
C ALA A 435 12.30 27.05 3.13
N GLY A 436 11.09 26.50 3.27
CA GLY A 436 9.99 27.13 4.01
C GLY A 436 10.01 26.98 5.54
N ARG A 437 10.96 26.24 6.14
CA ARG A 437 10.94 25.90 7.58
C ARG A 437 12.09 26.48 8.42
N GLY A 438 13.02 27.22 7.82
CA GLY A 438 14.23 27.71 8.48
C GLY A 438 14.04 28.86 9.49
N ALA A 439 12.85 29.46 9.60
CA ALA A 439 12.62 30.63 10.44
C ALA A 439 11.99 30.34 11.82
N THR A 440 11.36 29.17 12.02
CA THR A 440 10.58 28.89 13.24
C THR A 440 11.31 28.07 14.30
N ALA A 441 12.43 27.41 13.97
CA ALA A 441 13.16 26.55 14.91
C ALA A 441 14.27 27.27 15.72
N ALA A 442 14.60 28.52 15.41
CA ALA A 442 15.68 29.26 16.07
C ALA A 442 15.27 29.92 17.41
N GLY A 443 14.01 29.82 17.84
CA GLY A 443 13.47 30.53 19.01
C GLY A 443 13.46 29.75 20.34
N ALA A 444 13.93 28.49 20.39
CA ALA A 444 13.80 27.64 21.58
C ALA A 444 15.12 27.01 22.06
N ALA A 445 16.23 27.75 21.95
CA ALA A 445 17.48 27.41 22.64
C ALA A 445 17.72 28.45 23.73
N GLY A 446 17.35 28.11 24.97
CA GLY A 446 17.73 28.87 26.17
C GLY A 446 19.24 28.86 26.41
N PRO A 447 19.76 29.77 27.24
CA PRO A 447 21.19 30.06 27.32
C PRO A 447 21.97 28.92 27.95
N VAL A 448 23.07 28.54 27.32
CA VAL A 448 24.14 27.72 27.91
C VAL A 448 24.92 28.60 28.87
N GLU A 449 24.84 28.32 30.16
CA GLU A 449 25.71 28.95 31.17
C GLU A 449 27.01 28.13 31.27
N SER A 450 28.10 28.75 30.84
CA SER A 450 29.45 28.20 30.82
C SER A 450 29.98 27.95 32.23
N ALA A 451 30.52 26.75 32.42
CA ALA A 451 31.43 26.43 33.52
C ALA A 451 32.70 27.29 33.43
N ALA A 452 32.96 28.08 34.47
CA ALA A 452 34.27 28.64 34.74
C ALA A 452 35.06 27.68 35.64
N ALA A 453 36.25 27.32 35.16
CA ALA A 453 37.26 26.56 35.87
C ALA A 453 37.83 27.36 37.06
N SER A 454 38.18 26.68 38.16
CA SER A 454 39.33 27.09 38.97
C SER A 454 39.95 25.89 39.67
N SER A 455 41.23 25.69 39.38
CA SER A 455 42.13 24.70 39.95
C SER A 455 42.57 25.09 41.38
N ALA A 456 42.71 24.07 42.26
CA ALA A 456 43.78 23.77 43.23
C ALA A 456 44.43 24.89 44.10
N PRO A 457 44.93 24.58 45.31
CA PRO A 457 45.51 23.31 45.78
C PRO A 457 44.74 22.56 46.86
#